data_AF-A0A2Z6EX28-F1
#
_entry.id   AF-A0A2Z6EX28-F1
#
_cell.length_a   1.000
_cell.length_b   1.000
_cell.length_c   1.000
_cell.angle_alpha   90.00
_cell.angle_beta   90.00
_cell.angle_gamma   90.00
#
_symmetry.space_group_name_H-M   'P 1'
#
loop_
_entity.id
_entity.type
_entity.pdbx_description
1 polymer ?
#
loop_
_entity_poly.entity_id
_entity_poly.type
_entity_poly.pdbx_seq_one_letter_code
_entity_poly.pdbx_strand_id
1 'polypeptide(L)'
;MGGLPLVFEPADACQFDWSHEHVELGGVGQTVKVAHFRLAYSRQLFVIAYLRETQEMVFDAHRQAFTFLGGVPNRIIYDNLKTVVDTILVGKERQFNRRFLTLANHY
;
A
#
# COMPACT_ATOMS: atom_id res chain seq x y z
N MET A 1 -13.73 -10.92 -28.43
CA MET A 1 -13.18 -10.96 -27.06
C MET A 1 -13.67 -9.71 -26.34
N GLY A 2 -14.72 -9.81 -25.53
CA GLY A 2 -15.25 -8.68 -24.77
C GLY A 2 -14.58 -8.63 -23.40
N GLY A 3 -13.63 -7.71 -23.20
CA GLY A 3 -13.15 -7.40 -21.86
C GLY A 3 -14.29 -6.73 -21.10
N LEU A 4 -14.82 -7.40 -20.07
CA LEU A 4 -15.73 -6.77 -19.12
C LEU A 4 -15.02 -5.54 -18.53
N PRO A 5 -15.56 -4.32 -18.68
CA PRO A 5 -15.04 -3.20 -17.92
C PRO A 5 -15.32 -3.51 -16.45
N LEU A 6 -14.25 -3.76 -15.68
CA LEU A 6 -14.35 -3.79 -14.22
C LEU A 6 -14.71 -2.37 -13.78
N VAL A 7 -16.02 -2.13 -13.64
CA VAL A 7 -16.55 -0.89 -13.07
C VAL A 7 -16.31 -1.00 -11.58
N PHE A 8 -15.23 -0.37 -11.12
CA PHE A 8 -14.99 -0.19 -9.70
C PHE A 8 -15.84 0.99 -9.21
N GLU A 9 -16.48 0.89 -8.07
CA GLU A 9 -17.08 2.08 -7.44
C GLU A 9 -15.96 2.98 -6.88
N PRO A 10 -16.21 4.29 -6.66
CA PRO A 10 -15.30 5.12 -5.87
C PRO A 10 -14.95 4.40 -4.56
N ALA A 11 -13.66 4.26 -4.25
CA ALA A 11 -13.12 3.51 -3.11
C ALA A 11 -13.31 1.97 -3.12
N ASP A 12 -13.70 1.34 -4.24
CA ASP A 12 -13.93 -0.12 -4.25
C ASP A 12 -12.64 -0.96 -4.14
N ALA A 13 -11.60 -0.59 -4.88
CA ALA A 13 -10.31 -1.28 -4.82
C ALA A 13 -9.13 -0.32 -4.93
N CYS A 14 -8.09 -0.59 -4.14
CA CYS A 14 -6.78 0.05 -4.23
C CYS A 14 -5.72 -1.02 -4.48
N GLN A 15 -4.87 -0.81 -5.46
CA GLN A 15 -3.66 -1.61 -5.63
C GLN A 15 -2.57 -1.08 -4.72
N PHE A 16 -1.85 -2.00 -4.09
CA PHE A 16 -0.65 -1.73 -3.32
C PHE A 16 0.52 -2.46 -3.96
N ASP A 17 1.59 -1.70 -4.20
CA ASP A 17 2.87 -2.23 -4.67
C ASP A 17 4.01 -1.70 -3.79
N TRP A 18 5.06 -2.50 -3.67
CA TRP A 18 6.23 -2.19 -2.85
C TRP A 18 7.51 -2.41 -3.64
N SER A 19 8.26 -1.33 -3.86
CA SER A 19 9.51 -1.37 -4.61
C SER A 19 10.70 -0.91 -3.78
N HIS A 20 11.90 -1.27 -4.25
CA HIS A 20 13.16 -0.83 -3.69
C HIS A 20 13.82 0.08 -4.72
N GLU A 21 13.93 1.36 -4.41
CA GLU A 21 14.49 2.36 -5.31
C GLU A 21 15.82 2.84 -4.76
N HIS A 22 16.80 3.08 -5.62
CA HIS A 22 18.05 3.71 -5.22
C HIS A 22 17.94 5.21 -5.45
N VAL A 23 18.10 6.00 -4.38
CA VAL A 23 18.00 7.45 -4.43
C VAL A 23 19.24 8.08 -3.82
N GLU A 24 19.60 9.27 -4.30
CA GLU A 24 20.64 10.07 -3.71
C GLU A 24 20.02 11.08 -2.74
N LEU A 25 20.36 10.98 -1.46
CA LEU A 25 19.91 11.92 -0.42
C LEU A 25 21.14 12.62 0.16
N GLY A 26 21.24 13.93 -0.04
CA GLY A 26 22.37 14.73 0.45
C GLY A 26 23.73 14.30 -0.10
N GLY A 27 23.79 13.79 -1.33
CA GLY A 27 25.01 13.29 -1.97
C GLY A 27 25.39 11.85 -1.58
N VAL A 28 24.56 11.16 -0.79
CA VAL A 28 24.77 9.76 -0.40
C VAL A 28 23.73 8.89 -1.11
N GLY A 29 24.21 7.94 -1.92
CA GLY A 29 23.37 6.92 -2.54
C GLY A 29 22.85 5.93 -1.50
N GLN A 30 21.54 5.76 -1.42
CA GLN A 30 20.90 4.84 -0.50
C GLN A 30 19.66 4.21 -1.11
N THR A 31 19.41 2.96 -0.74
CA THR A 31 18.17 2.28 -1.14
C THR A 31 17.04 2.69 -0.20
N VAL A 32 15.97 3.21 -0.79
CA VAL A 32 14.69 3.48 -0.13
C VAL A 32 13.66 2.44 -0.53
N LYS A 33 12.67 2.27 0.33
CA LYS A 33 11.51 1.43 0.08
C LYS A 33 10.35 2.32 -0.26
N VAL A 34 9.66 2.04 -1.35
CA VAL A 34 8.60 2.91 -1.84
C VAL A 34 7.29 2.14 -1.86
N ALA A 35 6.32 2.65 -1.10
CA ALA A 35 4.96 2.16 -1.05
C ALA A 35 4.12 2.91 -2.08
N HIS A 36 3.51 2.19 -3.00
CA HIS A 36 2.65 2.73 -4.04
C HIS A 36 1.22 2.31 -3.80
N PHE A 37 0.31 3.28 -3.75
CA PHE A 37 -1.13 3.07 -3.64
C PHE A 37 -1.82 3.64 -4.86
N ARG A 38 -2.63 2.83 -5.55
CA ARG A 38 -3.35 3.26 -6.75
C ARG A 38 -4.82 2.86 -6.66
N LEU A 39 -5.72 3.83 -6.69
CA LEU A 39 -7.16 3.54 -6.79
C LEU A 39 -7.50 2.94 -8.15
N ALA A 40 -8.25 1.82 -8.17
CA ALA A 40 -8.63 1.14 -9.40
C ALA A 40 -9.62 1.96 -10.25
N TYR A 41 -10.51 2.73 -9.60
CA TYR A 41 -11.51 3.55 -10.27
C TYR A 41 -10.92 4.86 -10.84
N SER A 42 -10.38 5.72 -9.98
CA SER A 42 -9.90 7.06 -10.38
C SER A 42 -8.46 7.06 -10.90
N ARG A 43 -7.73 5.95 -10.76
CA ARG A 43 -6.27 5.86 -11.00
C ARG A 43 -5.44 6.84 -10.17
N GLN A 44 -6.03 7.46 -9.13
CA GLN A 44 -5.31 8.34 -8.23
C GLN A 44 -4.19 7.57 -7.55
N LEU A 45 -2.98 8.14 -7.59
CA LEU A 45 -1.76 7.53 -7.10
C LEU A 45 -1.29 8.27 -5.84
N PHE A 46 -0.93 7.51 -4.81
CA PHE A 46 -0.23 7.99 -3.64
C PHE A 46 1.05 7.18 -3.47
N VAL A 47 2.15 7.87 -3.20
CA VAL A 47 3.47 7.24 -3.08
C VAL A 47 4.18 7.80 -1.86
N ILE A 48 4.78 6.92 -1.07
CA ILE A 48 5.61 7.31 0.06
C ILE A 48 6.85 6.44 0.15
N ALA A 49 8.00 7.08 0.43
CA ALA A 49 9.29 6.44 0.53
C ALA A 49 9.78 6.39 1.99
N TYR A 50 10.37 5.27 2.38
CA TYR A 50 10.95 5.04 3.69
C TYR A 50 12.39 4.58 3.58
N LEU A 51 13.22 4.99 4.54
CA LEU A 51 14.62 4.55 4.63
C LEU A 51 14.77 3.14 5.23
N ARG A 52 13.70 2.60 5.82
CA ARG A 52 13.70 1.31 6.50
C ARG A 52 12.43 0.54 6.17
N GLU A 53 12.54 -0.78 6.16
CA GLU A 53 11.40 -1.68 5.99
C GLU A 53 11.02 -2.28 7.32
N THR A 54 10.13 -1.61 8.04
CA THR A 54 9.55 -2.14 9.27
C THR A 54 8.04 -2.25 9.12
N GLN A 55 7.43 -3.13 9.92
CA GLN A 55 5.99 -3.29 9.96
C GLN A 55 5.26 -1.95 10.25
N GLU A 56 5.88 -1.07 11.05
CA GLU A 56 5.35 0.26 11.37
C GLU A 56 5.28 1.16 10.13
N MET A 57 6.30 1.12 9.26
CA MET A 57 6.30 1.90 8.02
C MET A 57 5.19 1.45 7.08
N VAL A 58 4.86 0.16 7.03
CA VAL A 58 3.72 -0.32 6.24
C VAL A 58 2.40 0.20 6.79
N PHE A 59 2.20 0.15 8.11
CA PHE A 59 0.97 0.71 8.71
C PHE A 59 0.86 2.21 8.49
N ASP A 60 1.98 2.93 8.64
CA ASP A 60 2.03 4.36 8.41
C ASP A 60 1.73 4.69 6.94
N ALA A 61 2.27 3.91 5.99
CA ALA A 61 1.97 4.07 4.56
C ALA A 61 0.49 3.95 4.25
N HIS A 62 -0.19 2.95 4.83
CA HIS A 62 -1.63 2.76 4.66
C HIS A 62 -2.41 3.91 5.30
N ARG A 63 -2.03 4.34 6.51
CA ARG A 63 -2.66 5.49 7.18
C ARG A 63 -2.54 6.77 6.36
N GLN A 64 -1.35 7.08 5.87
CA GLN A 64 -1.11 8.27 5.06
C GLN A 64 -1.86 8.19 3.73
N ALA A 65 -1.86 7.01 3.09
CA ALA A 65 -2.62 6.78 1.88
C ALA A 65 -4.13 7.01 2.09
N PHE A 66 -4.73 6.47 3.16
CA PHE A 66 -6.16 6.67 3.42
C PHE A 66 -6.51 8.11 3.75
N THR A 67 -5.64 8.79 4.49
CA THR A 67 -5.78 10.21 4.77
C THR A 67 -5.75 11.02 3.46
N PHE A 68 -4.82 10.71 2.56
CA PHE A 68 -4.70 11.38 1.26
C PHE A 68 -5.86 11.07 0.31
N LEU A 69 -6.33 9.83 0.31
CA LEU A 69 -7.47 9.38 -0.51
C LEU A 69 -8.82 9.83 0.06
N GLY A 70 -8.84 10.41 1.26
CA GLY A 70 -10.06 10.89 1.92
C GLY A 70 -10.96 9.76 2.44
N GLY A 71 -10.41 8.56 2.64
CA GLY A 71 -11.15 7.39 3.06
C GLY A 71 -10.38 6.08 2.87
N VAL A 72 -10.97 4.99 3.35
CA VAL A 72 -10.38 3.65 3.28
C VAL A 72 -11.02 2.90 2.11
N PRO A 73 -10.24 2.34 1.17
CA PRO A 73 -10.78 1.52 0.10
C PRO A 73 -11.34 0.21 0.66
N ASN A 74 -12.45 -0.28 0.10
CA ASN A 74 -13.11 -1.52 0.51
C ASN A 74 -12.18 -2.73 0.41
N ARG A 75 -11.28 -2.73 -0.58
CA ARG A 75 -10.32 -3.81 -0.82
C ARG A 75 -8.95 -3.25 -1.19
N ILE A 76 -7.89 -3.86 -0.65
CA ILE A 76 -6.51 -3.64 -1.09
C ILE A 76 -6.01 -4.89 -1.80
N ILE A 77 -5.53 -4.69 -3.02
CA ILE A 77 -4.97 -5.72 -3.89
C ILE A 77 -3.44 -5.58 -3.83
N TYR A 78 -2.77 -6.58 -3.28
CA TYR A 78 -1.31 -6.63 -3.23
C TYR A 78 -0.78 -7.28 -4.51
N ASP A 79 0.00 -6.55 -5.31
CA ASP A 79 0.49 -7.07 -6.60
C ASP A 79 1.57 -8.16 -6.42
N ASN A 80 2.41 -8.02 -5.38
CA ASN A 80 3.45 -8.98 -5.05
C ASN A 80 3.32 -9.52 -3.62
N LEU A 81 2.24 -10.28 -3.40
CA LEU A 81 1.88 -10.84 -2.10
C LEU A 81 3.02 -11.66 -1.49
N LYS A 82 3.78 -12.43 -2.28
CA LYS A 82 4.92 -13.22 -1.78
C LYS A 82 6.03 -12.34 -1.22
N THR A 83 6.46 -11.32 -1.96
CA THR A 83 7.53 -10.42 -1.50
C THR A 83 7.12 -9.65 -0.25
N VAL A 84 5.89 -9.13 -0.20
CA VAL A 84 5.38 -8.44 0.99
C VAL A 84 5.23 -9.40 2.18
N VAL A 85 4.78 -10.63 1.93
CA VAL A 85 4.57 -11.63 2.98
C VAL A 85 5.89 -12.14 3.55
N ASP A 86 6.84 -12.57 2.71
CA ASP A 86 8.15 -13.05 3.17
C ASP A 86 8.94 -11.96 3.90
N THR A 87 8.80 -10.72 3.46
CA THR A 87 9.60 -9.62 4.00
C THR A 87 8.99 -9.02 5.27
N ILE A 88 7.65 -9.03 5.42
CA ILE A 88 6.97 -8.27 6.48
C ILE A 88 5.90 -9.08 7.26
N LEU A 89 5.29 -10.13 6.67
CA LEU A 89 4.05 -10.72 7.19
C LEU A 89 4.08 -12.22 7.56
N VAL A 90 5.19 -12.96 7.44
CA VAL A 90 5.23 -14.39 7.83
C VAL A 90 4.79 -14.56 9.30
N GLY A 91 3.64 -15.21 9.51
CA GLY A 91 2.99 -15.42 10.81
C GLY A 91 2.10 -14.27 11.32
N LYS A 92 2.20 -13.06 10.74
CA LYS A 92 1.47 -11.86 11.19
C LYS A 92 0.44 -11.33 10.20
N GLU A 93 0.27 -11.92 9.01
CA GLU A 93 -0.80 -11.57 8.05
C GLU A 93 -2.17 -11.45 8.74
N ARG A 94 -2.50 -12.40 9.64
CA ARG A 94 -3.75 -12.39 10.42
C ARG A 94 -3.84 -11.22 11.41
N GLN A 95 -2.71 -10.81 12.01
CA GLN A 95 -2.64 -9.61 12.88
C GLN A 95 -2.68 -8.32 12.06
N PHE A 96 -2.07 -8.31 10.87
CA PHE A 96 -2.08 -7.19 9.95
C PHE A 96 -3.51 -6.92 9.48
N ASN A 97 -4.24 -7.94 9.01
CA ASN A 97 -5.64 -7.83 8.64
C ASN A 97 -6.50 -7.31 9.81
N ARG A 98 -6.30 -7.82 11.04
CA ARG A 98 -7.03 -7.33 12.22
C ARG A 98 -6.73 -5.88 12.60
N ARG A 99 -5.46 -5.46 12.56
CA ARG A 99 -5.05 -4.07 12.81
C ARG A 99 -5.53 -3.14 11.70
N PHE A 100 -5.50 -3.62 10.46
CA PHE A 100 -6.04 -2.94 9.30
C PHE A 100 -7.54 -2.71 9.43
N LEU A 101 -8.31 -3.74 9.78
CA LEU A 101 -9.74 -3.63 10.05
C LEU A 101 -10.04 -2.65 11.20
N THR A 102 -9.17 -2.62 12.22
CA THR A 102 -9.29 -1.65 13.32
C THR A 102 -9.02 -0.22 12.83
N LEU A 103 -8.02 -0.04 11.97
CA LEU A 103 -7.68 1.24 11.36
C LEU A 103 -8.80 1.69 10.41
N ALA A 104 -9.35 0.77 9.62
CA ALA A 104 -10.48 1.00 8.73
C ALA A 104 -11.76 1.40 9.47
N ASN A 105 -12.02 0.86 10.66
CA ASN A 105 -13.14 1.27 11.50
C ASN A 105 -12.94 2.65 12.17
N HIS A 106 -11.72 3.20 12.13
CA HIS A 106 -11.37 4.46 12.79
C HIS A 106 -11.36 5.67 11.84
N TYR A 107 -11.52 5.44 10.54
CA TYR A 107 -11.71 6.46 9.50
C TYR A 107 -13.08 6.27 8.85
#